data_AF-A0A8H5W2P3-F1
#
_entry.id   AF-A0A8H5W2P3-F1
#
_cell.length_a   1.000
_cell.length_b   1.000
_cell.length_c   1.000
_cell.angle_alpha   90.00
_cell.angle_beta   90.00
_cell.angle_gamma   90.00
#
_symmetry.space_group_name_H-M   'P 1'
#
loop_
_entity.id
_entity.type
_entity.pdbx_description
1 polymer ?
#
loop_
_entity_poly.entity_id
_entity_poly.type
_entity_poly.pdbx_seq_one_letter_code
_entity_poly.pdbx_strand_id
1 'polypeptide(L)'
;MFQTRWKSPAELDHQLPGRRNSQDSVMGRLGGKNVVIFCSTRVWRGAPKLILQIAAMFFTTFLIFGVLPNRLSGGQLRNGSTGLFSWGRHEPEPESNLRIVVFGSPDVVGNVKDPRRKTWTEELCDELNCSSHLSFVPDGRPNRGLISNQLHQKGIKDLLNITKLTDVKNKPAFDFKFISKQYPTPGKVPDLASQVKTFLAMPPPETPPRETLWIFSFGTWEVWNMAAMPRAKSEGIITDMARVILDQAEILYERSLDPTSIAYSDFWTNATETQIRELTAPGALDSVDKRKFESFRIIAPMIFDISLTPAWQARQAPPAPNSVVEHTRNAAELTKYWNQEVDFAVAEWIERSTKKPQKPASEDKASSKGKRTESVEPIEHSEDTKDSAKKTYEDERVIQAPYPMRNGLAVDIGKVLLDAMTEGEMQHAAVVDLRGRGTMSPNATMRFADIWTSCVEADMSDLTIDQDKVTADCAVENDHLFYDSLTISERAMKGTVQAVVQKIKDELFSAQKNKGWLYGGW
;
A
#
# COMPACT_ATOMS: atom_id res chain seq x y z
N MET A 1 -21.68 -49.68 26.84
CA MET A 1 -21.85 -50.57 25.67
C MET A 1 -22.55 -49.76 24.59
N PHE A 2 -22.01 -49.79 23.37
CA PHE A 2 -22.45 -49.16 22.09
C PHE A 2 -21.42 -48.19 21.49
N GLN A 3 -20.62 -48.80 20.63
CA GLN A 3 -19.66 -48.24 19.69
C GLN A 3 -20.31 -48.12 18.31
N THR A 4 -20.03 -47.01 17.62
CA THR A 4 -19.87 -46.88 16.15
C THR A 4 -21.13 -47.12 15.29
N ARG A 5 -21.34 -46.55 14.10
CA ARG A 5 -20.44 -46.09 13.02
C ARG A 5 -21.36 -45.35 12.03
N TRP A 6 -21.02 -44.14 11.59
CA TRP A 6 -21.58 -43.58 10.36
C TRP A 6 -20.44 -43.47 9.35
N LYS A 7 -20.56 -44.23 8.26
CA LYS A 7 -19.66 -44.21 7.10
C LYS A 7 -20.39 -43.59 5.91
N SER A 8 -19.58 -43.00 5.04
CA SER A 8 -19.93 -42.17 3.89
C SER A 8 -20.75 -42.87 2.80
N PRO A 9 -21.51 -42.10 2.00
CA PRO A 9 -22.16 -42.60 0.80
C PRO A 9 -21.17 -42.60 -0.36
N ALA A 10 -20.58 -43.76 -0.63
CA ALA A 10 -19.95 -44.09 -1.90
C ALA A 10 -20.35 -45.52 -2.24
N GLU A 11 -21.57 -45.67 -2.74
CA GLU A 11 -22.06 -46.91 -3.31
C GLU A 11 -22.92 -46.53 -4.52
N LEU A 12 -22.76 -47.32 -5.59
CA LEU A 12 -23.39 -47.24 -6.92
C LEU A 12 -22.64 -46.36 -7.93
N ASP A 13 -21.63 -46.92 -8.61
CA ASP A 13 -21.92 -47.86 -9.70
C ASP A 13 -20.68 -48.65 -10.16
N HIS A 14 -20.86 -49.96 -10.27
CA HIS A 14 -19.96 -50.90 -10.92
C HIS A 14 -20.65 -51.43 -12.18
N GLN A 15 -20.05 -51.26 -13.36
CA GLN A 15 -20.06 -52.29 -14.41
C GLN A 15 -18.73 -52.30 -15.18
N LEU A 16 -18.03 -53.43 -15.04
CA LEU A 16 -16.90 -53.93 -15.84
C LEU A 16 -17.42 -54.61 -17.14
N PRO A 17 -16.62 -55.27 -18.03
CA PRO A 17 -15.16 -55.24 -18.29
C PRO A 17 -14.77 -55.24 -19.80
N GLY A 18 -13.46 -55.09 -20.11
CA GLY A 18 -12.93 -55.51 -21.41
C GLY A 18 -11.40 -55.46 -21.58
N ARG A 19 -10.68 -56.41 -20.96
CA ARG A 19 -9.47 -57.16 -21.43
C ARG A 19 -8.55 -56.49 -22.50
N ARG A 20 -7.21 -56.51 -22.44
CA ARG A 20 -6.26 -57.36 -21.70
C ARG A 20 -4.83 -56.79 -21.88
N ASN A 21 -4.05 -56.84 -20.80
CA ASN A 21 -2.59 -56.88 -20.61
C ASN A 21 -1.74 -57.12 -21.87
N SER A 22 -0.57 -56.50 -22.03
CA SER A 22 0.63 -56.88 -21.27
C SER A 22 1.75 -55.87 -21.46
N GLN A 23 2.52 -55.68 -20.39
CA GLN A 23 3.87 -55.15 -20.38
C GLN A 23 4.76 -55.93 -21.37
N ASP A 24 5.71 -55.25 -21.99
CA ASP A 24 7.14 -55.63 -21.92
C ASP A 24 7.98 -54.58 -22.65
N SER A 25 8.72 -53.82 -21.86
CA SER A 25 9.93 -53.17 -22.35
C SER A 25 11.06 -54.19 -22.35
N VAL A 26 11.95 -54.10 -23.33
CA VAL A 26 13.41 -54.03 -23.16
C VAL A 26 14.02 -54.32 -24.54
N MET A 27 14.49 -53.25 -25.17
CA MET A 27 15.83 -53.21 -25.78
C MET A 27 16.19 -54.39 -26.70
N GLY A 28 15.39 -54.59 -27.74
CA GLY A 28 15.74 -55.40 -28.89
C GLY A 28 15.62 -54.57 -30.16
N ARG A 29 16.76 -54.08 -30.64
CA ARG A 29 17.01 -53.41 -31.94
C ARG A 29 17.22 -51.89 -31.87
N LEU A 30 18.30 -51.56 -31.17
CA LEU A 30 19.33 -50.64 -31.65
C LEU A 30 19.38 -50.49 -33.19
N GLY A 31 19.65 -49.27 -33.61
CA GLY A 31 20.27 -48.95 -34.89
C GLY A 31 19.24 -48.47 -35.91
N GLY A 32 19.05 -47.16 -36.07
CA GLY A 32 20.13 -46.32 -36.58
C GLY A 32 20.39 -46.68 -38.04
N LYS A 33 19.37 -46.54 -38.89
CA LYS A 33 19.38 -46.62 -40.37
C LYS A 33 17.92 -46.42 -40.78
N ASN A 34 17.53 -45.18 -41.11
CA ASN A 34 16.38 -44.84 -41.98
C ASN A 34 15.99 -43.35 -41.99
N VAL A 35 16.81 -42.44 -41.46
CA VAL A 35 16.62 -40.98 -41.71
C VAL A 35 17.75 -40.36 -42.54
N VAL A 36 18.85 -41.08 -42.77
CA VAL A 36 20.00 -40.57 -43.55
C VAL A 36 19.93 -40.96 -45.05
N ILE A 37 18.90 -41.68 -45.49
CA ILE A 37 18.75 -42.09 -46.90
C ILE A 37 17.38 -41.66 -47.43
N PHE A 38 17.11 -40.35 -47.45
CA PHE A 38 16.07 -39.80 -48.34
C PHE A 38 16.33 -38.38 -48.85
N CYS A 39 17.50 -37.78 -48.57
CA CYS A 39 17.90 -36.50 -49.16
C CYS A 39 19.25 -36.54 -49.90
N SER A 40 19.71 -37.72 -50.30
CA SER A 40 20.88 -37.89 -51.17
C SER A 40 20.51 -38.63 -52.46
N THR A 41 19.91 -37.93 -53.41
CA THR A 41 19.99 -38.22 -54.87
C THR A 41 19.26 -37.21 -55.77
N ARG A 42 18.59 -36.17 -55.23
CA ARG A 42 17.91 -35.14 -56.05
C ARG A 42 18.41 -33.70 -55.95
N VAL A 43 19.55 -33.45 -55.29
CA VAL A 43 20.14 -32.09 -55.17
C VAL A 43 21.17 -31.78 -56.27
N TRP A 44 21.47 -32.74 -57.16
CA TRP A 44 22.59 -32.63 -58.11
C TRP A 44 22.23 -32.08 -59.50
N ARG A 45 21.27 -31.15 -59.61
CA ARG A 45 21.03 -30.36 -60.85
C ARG A 45 20.65 -28.88 -60.67
N GLY A 46 20.83 -28.31 -59.47
CA GLY A 46 20.56 -26.87 -59.21
C GLY A 46 21.65 -26.11 -58.44
N ALA A 47 22.76 -26.77 -58.12
CA ALA A 47 23.79 -26.27 -57.18
C ALA A 47 24.49 -24.93 -57.52
N PRO A 48 24.66 -24.48 -58.78
CA PRO A 48 25.36 -23.21 -59.01
C PRO A 48 24.52 -21.97 -58.68
N LYS A 49 23.17 -22.04 -58.66
CA LYS A 49 22.32 -20.87 -58.36
C LYS A 49 22.19 -20.57 -56.87
N LEU A 50 22.15 -21.59 -56.03
CA LEU A 50 21.95 -21.44 -54.58
C LEU A 50 23.23 -20.91 -53.90
N ILE A 51 24.41 -21.36 -54.35
CA ILE A 51 25.70 -20.84 -53.88
C ILE A 51 25.88 -19.37 -54.28
N LEU A 52 25.47 -18.99 -55.50
CA LEU A 52 25.53 -17.61 -55.97
C LEU A 52 24.59 -16.67 -55.20
N GLN A 53 23.40 -17.15 -54.81
CA GLN A 53 22.46 -16.38 -54.00
C GLN A 53 22.96 -16.19 -52.57
N ILE A 54 23.56 -17.22 -51.97
CA ILE A 54 24.16 -17.11 -50.63
C ILE A 54 25.38 -16.18 -50.67
N ALA A 55 26.25 -16.31 -51.68
CA ALA A 55 27.39 -15.41 -51.85
C ALA A 55 26.95 -13.95 -52.07
N ALA A 56 25.88 -13.72 -52.85
CA ALA A 56 25.31 -12.39 -53.04
C ALA A 56 24.70 -11.82 -51.76
N MET A 57 24.06 -12.65 -50.93
CA MET A 57 23.54 -12.22 -49.62
C MET A 57 24.67 -11.84 -48.66
N PHE A 58 25.74 -12.63 -48.62
CA PHE A 58 26.91 -12.29 -47.80
C PHE A 58 27.62 -11.03 -48.30
N PHE A 59 27.77 -10.86 -49.62
CA PHE A 59 28.40 -9.65 -50.19
C PHE A 59 27.57 -8.39 -49.97
N THR A 60 26.23 -8.48 -50.09
CA THR A 60 25.35 -7.34 -49.81
C THR A 60 25.35 -6.98 -48.34
N THR A 61 25.33 -7.97 -47.44
CA THR A 61 25.46 -7.74 -45.99
C THR A 61 26.82 -7.13 -45.65
N PHE A 62 27.91 -7.63 -46.26
CA PHE A 62 29.25 -7.07 -46.06
C PHE A 62 29.40 -5.66 -46.65
N LEU A 63 28.73 -5.32 -47.75
CA LEU A 63 28.71 -3.95 -48.28
C LEU A 63 27.91 -3.00 -47.39
N ILE A 64 26.76 -3.44 -46.86
CA ILE A 64 25.91 -2.62 -45.97
C ILE A 64 26.62 -2.37 -44.62
N PHE A 65 27.29 -3.37 -44.05
CA PHE A 65 27.92 -3.24 -42.74
C PHE A 65 29.41 -2.90 -42.77
N GLY A 66 30.12 -3.21 -43.86
CA GLY A 66 31.57 -3.05 -43.98
C GLY A 66 32.02 -1.80 -44.75
N VAL A 67 31.15 -1.19 -45.57
CA VAL A 67 31.47 0.01 -46.39
C VAL A 67 30.73 1.26 -45.93
N LEU A 68 29.78 1.16 -45.00
CA LEU A 68 29.24 2.36 -44.32
C LEU A 68 30.33 2.95 -43.42
N PRO A 69 30.73 4.22 -43.60
CA PRO A 69 31.71 4.85 -42.71
C PRO A 69 31.14 4.90 -41.29
N ASN A 70 32.00 4.71 -40.29
CA ASN A 70 31.75 4.98 -38.86
C ASN A 70 31.45 6.47 -38.54
N ARG A 71 30.74 7.20 -39.42
CA ARG A 71 30.41 8.63 -39.33
C ARG A 71 28.93 8.94 -39.56
N LEU A 72 28.03 8.01 -39.23
CA LEU A 72 26.64 8.34 -38.86
C LEU A 72 26.44 8.37 -37.33
N SER A 73 27.54 8.14 -36.59
CA SER A 73 27.69 8.54 -35.20
C SER A 73 28.21 9.99 -35.17
N GLY A 74 27.32 10.93 -34.87
CA GLY A 74 27.68 12.31 -34.53
C GLY A 74 27.34 13.37 -35.58
N GLY A 75 26.39 14.25 -35.23
CA GLY A 75 26.31 15.61 -35.78
C GLY A 75 25.06 15.93 -36.60
N GLN A 76 24.18 16.74 -36.00
CA GLN A 76 23.30 17.74 -36.62
C GLN A 76 22.81 17.49 -38.07
N LEU A 77 21.54 17.10 -38.20
CA LEU A 77 20.70 17.52 -39.32
C LEU A 77 19.45 18.17 -38.77
N ARG A 78 19.55 19.50 -38.63
CA ARG A 78 18.45 20.41 -38.36
C ARG A 78 17.86 20.86 -39.71
N ASN A 79 16.52 20.91 -39.72
CA ASN A 79 15.62 21.54 -40.68
C ASN A 79 15.14 20.74 -41.90
N GLY A 80 13.83 20.47 -41.87
CA GLY A 80 12.97 20.78 -43.01
C GLY A 80 12.48 19.59 -43.81
N SER A 81 11.49 18.85 -43.29
CA SER A 81 10.30 18.41 -44.03
C SER A 81 9.47 17.42 -43.21
N THR A 82 8.16 17.63 -43.26
CA THR A 82 7.08 16.80 -42.71
C THR A 82 7.26 15.31 -43.03
N GLY A 83 7.43 14.49 -42.00
CA GLY A 83 7.62 13.03 -42.11
C GLY A 83 6.60 12.28 -41.25
N LEU A 84 5.75 11.52 -41.93
CA LEU A 84 4.52 10.83 -41.51
C LEU A 84 4.66 9.69 -40.48
N PHE A 85 5.74 9.63 -39.69
CA PHE A 85 5.95 8.57 -38.70
C PHE A 85 6.61 9.15 -37.43
N SER A 86 5.81 9.43 -36.41
CA SER A 86 6.30 9.76 -35.07
C SER A 86 6.76 8.46 -34.38
N TRP A 87 7.97 8.01 -34.68
CA TRP A 87 8.68 7.12 -33.77
C TRP A 87 8.90 7.90 -32.48
N GLY A 88 8.13 7.58 -31.44
CA GLY A 88 8.12 8.30 -30.18
C GLY A 88 9.54 8.48 -29.67
N ARG A 89 10.01 9.73 -29.64
CA ARG A 89 11.20 10.09 -28.87
C ARG A 89 10.85 9.78 -27.42
N HIS A 90 11.55 8.80 -26.86
CA HIS A 90 11.47 8.53 -25.44
C HIS A 90 12.21 9.69 -24.76
N GLU A 91 11.44 10.65 -24.28
CA GLU A 91 11.95 11.62 -23.31
C GLU A 91 12.27 10.82 -22.03
N PRO A 92 13.48 10.96 -21.47
CA PRO A 92 13.80 10.33 -20.20
C PRO A 92 12.84 10.88 -19.14
N GLU A 93 12.19 9.97 -18.41
CA GLU A 93 11.37 10.38 -17.27
C GLU A 93 12.25 11.09 -16.24
N PRO A 94 11.78 12.18 -15.62
CA PRO A 94 12.58 12.88 -14.61
C PRO A 94 12.83 11.95 -13.42
N GLU A 95 14.00 12.07 -12.78
CA GLU A 95 14.39 11.28 -11.62
C GLU A 95 13.27 11.19 -10.59
N SER A 96 12.97 9.97 -10.13
CA SER A 96 11.90 9.69 -9.17
C SER A 96 12.31 10.16 -7.77
N ASN A 97 12.00 11.42 -7.44
CA ASN A 97 12.23 11.99 -6.12
C ASN A 97 10.97 11.85 -5.23
N LEU A 98 10.72 10.63 -4.75
CA LEU A 98 9.56 10.28 -3.91
C LEU A 98 9.91 10.34 -2.41
N ARG A 99 9.16 11.13 -1.65
CA ARG A 99 9.21 11.13 -0.17
C ARG A 99 8.06 10.35 0.42
N ILE A 100 8.31 9.50 1.42
CA ILE A 100 7.27 8.86 2.23
C ILE A 100 7.22 9.54 3.61
N VAL A 101 6.02 9.94 4.04
CA VAL A 101 5.77 10.50 5.38
C VAL A 101 4.74 9.62 6.09
N VAL A 102 5.07 9.14 7.29
CA VAL A 102 4.27 8.18 8.05
C VAL A 102 3.81 8.80 9.36
N PHE A 103 2.50 8.82 9.56
CA PHE A 103 1.85 9.08 10.83
C PHE A 103 1.21 7.78 11.31
N GLY A 104 1.35 7.46 12.59
CA GLY A 104 0.85 6.18 13.04
C GLY A 104 1.05 5.85 14.50
N SER A 105 0.76 4.59 14.79
CA SER A 105 1.01 3.93 16.07
C SER A 105 1.68 2.58 15.82
N PRO A 106 2.32 1.97 16.84
CA PRO A 106 2.81 0.60 16.74
C PRO A 106 1.70 -0.35 16.29
N ASP A 107 1.93 -1.13 15.25
CA ASP A 107 0.94 -2.05 14.67
C ASP A 107 1.48 -3.48 14.57
N VAL A 108 0.61 -4.39 14.13
CA VAL A 108 0.93 -5.83 13.98
C VAL A 108 1.99 -6.08 12.90
N VAL A 109 2.08 -5.21 11.89
CA VAL A 109 2.97 -5.37 10.73
C VAL A 109 4.39 -4.91 11.05
N GLY A 110 4.54 -4.02 12.04
CA GLY A 110 5.81 -3.51 12.50
C GLY A 110 6.10 -2.12 11.96
N ASN A 111 5.59 -1.10 12.65
CA ASN A 111 5.82 0.32 12.35
C ASN A 111 6.69 1.09 13.33
N VAL A 112 7.23 0.41 14.34
CA VAL A 112 8.15 1.01 15.32
C VAL A 112 9.58 0.78 14.88
N LYS A 113 10.38 1.85 14.90
CA LYS A 113 11.79 1.79 14.57
C LYS A 113 12.51 0.80 15.50
N ASP A 114 13.22 -0.14 14.90
CA ASP A 114 14.05 -1.13 15.59
C ASP A 114 15.45 -1.07 14.99
N PRO A 115 16.53 -0.90 15.78
CA PRO A 115 17.89 -0.89 15.26
C PRO A 115 18.26 -2.15 14.46
N ARG A 116 17.56 -3.28 14.71
CA ARG A 116 17.83 -4.56 14.08
C ARG A 116 16.93 -4.87 12.89
N ARG A 117 15.80 -4.16 12.72
CA ARG A 117 14.76 -4.50 11.74
C ARG A 117 14.14 -3.26 11.10
N LYS A 118 13.86 -3.36 9.81
CA LYS A 118 13.10 -2.33 9.10
C LYS A 118 11.62 -2.40 9.46
N THR A 119 10.99 -1.25 9.52
CA THR A 119 9.53 -1.12 9.53
C THR A 119 8.96 -1.45 8.16
N TRP A 120 7.68 -1.81 8.09
CA TRP A 120 7.06 -2.12 6.80
C TRP A 120 6.98 -0.92 5.86
N THR A 121 6.92 0.30 6.40
CA THR A 121 6.95 1.53 5.60
C THR A 121 8.34 1.86 5.07
N GLU A 122 9.41 1.45 5.78
CA GLU A 122 10.78 1.51 5.24
C GLU A 122 10.98 0.49 4.12
N GLU A 123 10.50 -0.75 4.30
CA GLU A 123 10.55 -1.77 3.23
C GLU A 123 9.73 -1.34 2.01
N LEU A 124 8.55 -0.73 2.20
CA LEU A 124 7.78 -0.14 1.11
C LEU A 124 8.56 0.98 0.41
N CYS A 125 9.32 1.79 1.16
CA CYS A 125 10.16 2.85 0.62
C CYS A 125 11.21 2.29 -0.34
N ASP A 126 11.88 1.20 0.05
CA ASP A 126 12.86 0.51 -0.79
C ASP A 126 12.20 -0.06 -2.05
N GLU A 127 11.05 -0.72 -1.93
CA GLU A 127 10.32 -1.30 -3.05
C GLU A 127 9.76 -0.25 -4.04
N LEU A 128 9.56 0.99 -3.57
CA LEU A 128 9.17 2.14 -4.38
C LEU A 128 10.35 2.99 -4.87
N ASN A 129 11.60 2.64 -4.52
CA ASN A 129 12.79 3.45 -4.78
C ASN A 129 12.64 4.92 -4.30
N CYS A 130 12.17 5.10 -3.07
CA CYS A 130 11.99 6.42 -2.48
C CYS A 130 13.34 7.13 -2.25
N SER A 131 13.32 8.47 -2.23
CA SER A 131 14.48 9.30 -1.90
C SER A 131 14.60 9.61 -0.41
N SER A 132 13.46 9.65 0.30
CA SER A 132 13.42 10.00 1.72
C SER A 132 12.22 9.37 2.44
N HIS A 133 12.42 9.03 3.72
CA HIS A 133 11.42 8.47 4.62
C HIS A 133 11.41 9.25 5.92
N LEU A 134 10.23 9.71 6.34
CA LEU A 134 10.02 10.41 7.61
C LEU A 134 8.90 9.70 8.39
N SER A 135 9.24 9.11 9.54
CA SER A 135 8.27 8.49 10.43
C SER A 135 8.07 9.31 11.70
N PHE A 136 6.79 9.54 12.04
CA PHE A 136 6.35 10.18 13.28
C PHE A 136 5.65 9.19 14.21
N VAL A 137 5.76 7.89 13.92
CA VAL A 137 5.26 6.82 14.80
C VAL A 137 6.05 6.88 16.11
N PRO A 138 5.40 6.98 17.29
CA PRO A 138 6.11 7.21 18.54
C PRO A 138 7.05 6.06 18.94
N ASP A 139 8.31 6.41 19.23
CA ASP A 139 9.33 5.48 19.72
C ASP A 139 9.06 5.04 21.17
N GLY A 140 9.11 3.73 21.45
CA GLY A 140 8.91 3.15 22.79
C GLY A 140 7.81 2.08 22.85
N ARG A 141 8.05 1.01 23.62
CA ARG A 141 7.11 -0.11 23.77
C ARG A 141 6.57 -0.18 25.20
N PRO A 142 5.24 -0.29 25.41
CA PRO A 142 4.16 -0.13 24.44
C PRO A 142 3.67 1.32 24.40
N ASN A 143 3.95 2.00 23.28
CA ASN A 143 3.20 3.20 22.94
C ASN A 143 1.88 2.79 22.31
N ARG A 144 0.77 3.01 23.01
CA ARG A 144 -0.58 2.67 22.53
C ARG A 144 -1.22 3.87 21.82
N GLY A 145 -0.48 4.48 20.89
CA GLY A 145 -0.91 5.72 20.23
C GLY A 145 -2.30 5.59 19.62
N LEU A 146 -3.13 6.61 19.81
CA LEU A 146 -4.48 6.68 19.26
C LEU A 146 -4.58 7.82 18.25
N ILE A 147 -5.52 7.75 17.31
CA ILE A 147 -5.84 8.87 16.41
C ILE A 147 -6.23 10.12 17.20
N SER A 148 -7.04 9.96 18.24
CA SER A 148 -7.49 11.05 19.10
C SER A 148 -7.62 10.61 20.55
N ASN A 149 -6.71 11.12 21.38
CA ASN A 149 -6.79 10.92 22.82
C ASN A 149 -8.07 11.54 23.41
N GLN A 150 -8.52 12.67 22.85
CA GLN A 150 -9.72 13.37 23.29
C GLN A 150 -10.99 12.55 23.07
N LEU A 151 -11.18 11.96 21.88
CA LEU A 151 -12.36 11.15 21.56
C LEU A 151 -12.45 9.90 22.45
N HIS A 152 -11.32 9.21 22.63
CA HIS A 152 -11.26 8.05 23.52
C HIS A 152 -11.57 8.42 24.97
N GLN A 153 -10.97 9.51 25.48
CA GLN A 153 -11.23 9.98 26.84
C GLN A 153 -12.69 10.37 27.05
N LYS A 154 -13.32 11.01 26.06
CA LYS A 154 -14.76 11.32 26.07
C LYS A 154 -15.58 10.04 26.15
N GLY A 155 -15.25 9.03 25.33
CA GLY A 155 -15.89 7.71 25.37
C GLY A 155 -15.85 7.07 26.76
N ILE A 156 -14.69 7.05 27.41
CA ILE A 156 -14.55 6.54 28.78
C ILE A 156 -15.39 7.35 29.77
N LYS A 157 -15.35 8.69 29.69
CA LYS A 157 -16.14 9.57 30.59
C LYS A 157 -17.64 9.31 30.45
N ASP A 158 -18.13 9.13 29.22
CA ASP A 158 -19.54 8.83 28.97
C ASP A 158 -19.96 7.50 29.63
N LEU A 159 -19.14 6.45 29.49
CA LEU A 159 -19.38 5.15 30.14
C LEU A 159 -19.36 5.26 31.66
N LEU A 160 -18.42 6.00 32.24
CA LEU A 160 -18.37 6.24 33.68
C LEU A 160 -19.61 7.01 34.18
N ASN A 161 -20.13 7.94 33.38
CA ASN A 161 -21.37 8.65 33.71
C ASN A 161 -22.57 7.71 33.68
N ILE A 162 -22.66 6.80 32.71
CA ILE A 162 -23.69 5.75 32.67
C ILE A 162 -23.63 4.91 33.95
N THR A 163 -22.43 4.46 34.36
CA THR A 163 -22.27 3.68 35.60
C THR A 163 -22.67 4.47 36.84
N LYS A 164 -22.40 5.78 36.90
CA LYS A 164 -22.81 6.64 38.03
C LYS A 164 -24.34 6.81 38.12
N LEU A 165 -25.01 6.89 36.97
CA LEU A 165 -26.46 7.11 36.88
C LEU A 165 -27.28 5.82 36.97
N THR A 166 -26.63 4.65 36.95
CA THR A 166 -27.27 3.34 36.97
C THR A 166 -27.12 2.67 38.34
N ASP A 167 -28.17 1.99 38.80
CA ASP A 167 -28.07 1.09 39.95
C ASP A 167 -27.33 -0.20 39.54
N VAL A 168 -26.01 -0.17 39.71
CA VAL A 168 -25.10 -1.25 39.35
C VAL A 168 -25.38 -2.53 40.15
N LYS A 169 -25.99 -2.45 41.34
CA LYS A 169 -26.33 -3.65 42.12
C LYS A 169 -27.41 -4.47 41.42
N ASN A 170 -28.40 -3.79 40.87
CA ASN A 170 -29.50 -4.42 40.14
C ASN A 170 -29.16 -4.66 38.67
N LYS A 171 -28.23 -3.90 38.09
CA LYS A 171 -27.80 -4.04 36.70
C LYS A 171 -26.26 -4.04 36.58
N PRO A 172 -25.60 -5.14 37.00
CA PRO A 172 -24.15 -5.19 37.10
C PRO A 172 -23.43 -5.10 35.75
N ALA A 173 -24.13 -5.39 34.63
CA ALA A 173 -23.58 -5.24 33.28
C ALA A 173 -23.24 -3.79 32.88
N PHE A 174 -23.75 -2.79 33.61
CA PHE A 174 -23.42 -1.38 33.39
C PHE A 174 -22.28 -0.89 34.31
N ASP A 175 -21.54 -1.79 34.97
CA ASP A 175 -20.30 -1.41 35.67
C ASP A 175 -19.12 -1.29 34.71
N PHE A 176 -18.87 -0.07 34.23
CA PHE A 176 -17.77 0.23 33.32
C PHE A 176 -16.55 0.83 34.03
N LYS A 177 -16.52 0.83 35.38
CA LYS A 177 -15.40 1.43 36.14
C LYS A 177 -14.05 0.81 35.77
N PHE A 178 -14.04 -0.49 35.50
CA PHE A 178 -12.82 -1.24 35.19
C PHE A 178 -12.15 -0.76 33.89
N ILE A 179 -12.91 -0.27 32.90
CA ILE A 179 -12.37 0.14 31.59
C ILE A 179 -11.34 1.25 31.77
N SER A 180 -11.65 2.26 32.58
CA SER A 180 -10.72 3.37 32.84
C SER A 180 -9.41 2.95 33.52
N LYS A 181 -9.41 1.80 34.23
CA LYS A 181 -8.23 1.23 34.90
C LYS A 181 -7.43 0.33 33.96
N GLN A 182 -8.10 -0.54 33.21
CA GLN A 182 -7.44 -1.53 32.34
C GLN A 182 -7.01 -0.93 30.99
N TYR A 183 -7.77 0.03 30.47
CA TYR A 183 -7.58 0.65 29.16
C TYR A 183 -7.61 2.19 29.26
N PRO A 184 -6.66 2.79 30.00
CA PRO A 184 -6.61 4.24 30.17
C PRO A 184 -6.29 4.94 28.84
N THR A 185 -6.69 6.22 28.72
CA THR A 185 -6.29 7.05 27.58
C THR A 185 -4.78 7.35 27.66
N PRO A 186 -4.01 7.11 26.60
CA PRO A 186 -2.56 7.28 26.58
C PRO A 186 -2.18 8.76 26.35
N GLY A 187 -2.56 9.64 27.29
CA GLY A 187 -2.40 11.10 27.15
C GLY A 187 -0.96 11.63 27.06
N LYS A 188 0.05 10.77 27.22
CA LYS A 188 1.47 11.11 27.03
C LYS A 188 2.01 10.73 25.64
N VAL A 189 1.27 9.91 24.90
CA VAL A 189 1.65 9.48 23.55
C VAL A 189 0.99 10.43 22.54
N PRO A 190 1.73 10.98 21.58
CA PRO A 190 1.18 11.95 20.64
C PRO A 190 0.16 11.26 19.72
N ASP A 191 -1.02 11.87 19.63
CA ASP A 191 -2.08 11.46 18.71
C ASP A 191 -1.83 12.00 17.29
N LEU A 192 -2.69 11.64 16.32
CA LEU A 192 -2.47 11.99 14.91
C LEU A 192 -2.30 13.51 14.71
N ALA A 193 -3.16 14.31 15.33
CA ALA A 193 -3.07 15.77 15.24
C ALA A 193 -1.75 16.32 15.81
N SER A 194 -1.26 15.72 16.91
CA SER A 194 0.02 16.09 17.50
C SER A 194 1.21 15.69 16.60
N GLN A 195 1.13 14.52 15.95
CA GLN A 195 2.16 14.07 15.00
C GLN A 195 2.21 14.97 13.75
N VAL A 196 1.05 15.30 13.17
CA VAL A 196 0.95 16.23 12.02
C VAL A 196 1.46 17.62 12.38
N LYS A 197 1.11 18.13 13.56
CA LYS A 197 1.64 19.41 14.05
C LYS A 197 3.15 19.39 14.17
N THR A 198 3.73 18.29 14.65
CA THR A 198 5.19 18.12 14.78
C THR A 198 5.86 18.15 13.42
N PHE A 199 5.33 17.41 12.44
CA PHE A 199 5.82 17.45 11.06
C PHE A 199 5.76 18.86 10.47
N LEU A 200 4.61 19.54 10.57
CA LEU A 200 4.42 20.89 10.01
C LEU A 200 5.29 21.98 10.67
N ALA A 201 5.86 21.70 11.85
CA ALA A 201 6.78 22.61 12.52
C ALA A 201 8.25 22.46 12.07
N MET A 202 8.56 21.42 11.30
CA MET A 202 9.90 21.20 10.76
C MET A 202 10.20 22.17 9.60
N PRO A 203 11.48 22.55 9.40
CA PRO A 203 11.86 23.37 8.26
C PRO A 203 11.66 22.61 6.94
N PRO A 204 11.31 23.29 5.84
CA PRO A 204 11.27 22.67 4.52
C PRO A 204 12.67 22.16 4.12
N PRO A 205 12.76 21.05 3.36
CA PRO A 205 14.04 20.57 2.85
C PRO A 205 14.65 21.54 1.85
N GLU A 206 15.98 21.53 1.70
CA GLU A 206 16.69 22.37 0.73
C GLU A 206 16.22 22.12 -0.70
N THR A 207 15.97 20.86 -1.04
CA THR A 207 15.36 20.44 -2.30
C THR A 207 13.99 19.82 -2.02
N PRO A 208 12.89 20.42 -2.52
CA PRO A 208 11.57 19.83 -2.32
C PRO A 208 11.48 18.48 -3.03
N PRO A 209 10.77 17.49 -2.45
CA PRO A 209 10.49 16.26 -3.16
C PRO A 209 9.58 16.54 -4.35
N ARG A 210 9.68 15.73 -5.39
CA ARG A 210 8.77 15.84 -6.53
C ARG A 210 7.38 15.34 -6.16
N GLU A 211 7.34 14.26 -5.38
CA GLU A 211 6.10 13.63 -4.94
C GLU A 211 6.20 13.24 -3.45
N THR A 212 5.10 13.37 -2.72
CA THR A 212 5.00 12.87 -1.34
C THR A 212 3.87 11.84 -1.24
N LEU A 213 4.16 10.70 -0.62
CA LEU A 213 3.20 9.67 -0.24
C LEU A 213 2.96 9.74 1.27
N TRP A 214 1.71 9.97 1.66
CA TRP A 214 1.31 10.15 3.05
C TRP A 214 0.66 8.87 3.59
N ILE A 215 1.21 8.28 4.66
CA ILE A 215 0.71 7.02 5.23
C ILE A 215 0.11 7.29 6.62
N PHE A 216 -1.13 6.86 6.84
CA PHE A 216 -1.85 6.97 8.12
C PHE A 216 -2.08 5.59 8.75
N SER A 217 -1.10 5.07 9.50
CA SER A 217 -1.15 3.73 10.10
C SER A 217 -1.68 3.74 11.54
N PHE A 218 -2.99 3.61 11.68
CA PHE A 218 -3.70 3.49 12.96
C PHE A 218 -4.74 2.36 12.92
N GLY A 219 -5.36 2.05 14.05
CA GLY A 219 -6.50 1.14 14.16
C GLY A 219 -6.29 0.00 15.15
N THR A 220 -5.05 -0.49 15.26
CA THR A 220 -4.71 -1.62 16.14
C THR A 220 -5.02 -1.30 17.60
N TRP A 221 -4.59 -0.14 18.10
CA TRP A 221 -4.82 0.26 19.49
C TRP A 221 -6.23 0.80 19.74
N GLU A 222 -6.87 1.36 18.70
CA GLU A 222 -8.29 1.70 18.72
C GLU A 222 -9.14 0.47 19.03
N VAL A 223 -9.00 -0.59 18.23
CA VAL A 223 -9.73 -1.85 18.44
C VAL A 223 -9.33 -2.49 19.77
N TRP A 224 -8.03 -2.53 20.10
CA TRP A 224 -7.56 -3.09 21.37
C TRP A 224 -8.25 -2.45 22.58
N ASN A 225 -8.29 -1.12 22.64
CA ASN A 225 -8.87 -0.42 23.79
C ASN A 225 -10.40 -0.47 23.77
N MET A 226 -11.03 -0.30 22.61
CA MET A 226 -12.49 -0.20 22.48
C MET A 226 -13.21 -1.55 22.47
N ALA A 227 -12.50 -2.67 22.32
CA ALA A 227 -13.08 -4.01 22.46
C ALA A 227 -13.68 -4.27 23.85
N ALA A 228 -13.19 -3.58 24.89
CA ALA A 228 -13.73 -3.67 26.25
C ALA A 228 -14.97 -2.79 26.50
N MET A 229 -15.37 -1.97 25.54
CA MET A 229 -16.53 -1.08 25.63
C MET A 229 -17.76 -1.71 24.95
N PRO A 230 -18.99 -1.24 25.25
CA PRO A 230 -20.17 -1.64 24.50
C PRO A 230 -20.03 -1.33 23.01
N ARG A 231 -20.25 -2.33 22.15
CA ARG A 231 -19.95 -2.27 20.71
C ARG A 231 -20.50 -1.01 20.01
N ALA A 232 -21.77 -0.67 20.23
CA ALA A 232 -22.38 0.51 19.60
C ALA A 232 -21.70 1.84 19.99
N LYS A 233 -21.13 1.92 21.20
CA LYS A 233 -20.36 3.09 21.62
C LYS A 233 -19.00 3.12 20.94
N SER A 234 -18.35 1.96 20.82
CA SER A 234 -17.06 1.81 20.13
C SER A 234 -17.17 2.15 18.65
N GLU A 235 -18.19 1.65 17.95
CA GLU A 235 -18.45 1.94 16.54
C GLU A 235 -18.56 3.46 16.31
N GLY A 236 -19.38 4.16 17.11
CA GLY A 236 -19.51 5.62 16.99
C GLY A 236 -18.19 6.38 17.22
N ILE A 237 -17.34 5.92 18.15
CA ILE A 237 -16.01 6.53 18.37
C ILE A 237 -15.07 6.23 17.19
N ILE A 238 -15.11 5.01 16.64
CA ILE A 238 -14.32 4.62 15.47
C ILE A 238 -14.69 5.48 14.25
N THR A 239 -15.99 5.68 13.98
CA THR A 239 -16.45 6.57 12.89
C THR A 239 -15.87 7.98 13.03
N ASP A 240 -15.92 8.54 14.25
CA ASP A 240 -15.37 9.88 14.51
C ASP A 240 -13.83 9.89 14.35
N MET A 241 -13.13 8.83 14.76
CA MET A 241 -11.67 8.72 14.59
C MET A 241 -11.27 8.56 13.12
N ALA A 242 -11.99 7.76 12.32
CA ALA A 242 -11.74 7.62 10.90
C ALA A 242 -11.85 8.97 10.16
N ARG A 243 -12.83 9.80 10.54
CA ARG A 243 -12.96 11.18 10.02
C ARG A 243 -11.77 12.07 10.37
N VAL A 244 -11.19 11.92 11.57
CA VAL A 244 -9.99 12.69 11.94
C VAL A 244 -8.83 12.40 10.99
N ILE A 245 -8.71 11.19 10.40
CA ILE A 245 -7.70 10.93 9.35
C ILE A 245 -7.89 11.89 8.18
N LEU A 246 -9.13 12.06 7.71
CA LEU A 246 -9.44 12.96 6.61
C LEU A 246 -9.23 14.43 6.97
N ASP A 247 -9.62 14.83 8.18
CA ASP A 247 -9.41 16.21 8.63
C ASP A 247 -7.92 16.56 8.66
N GLN A 248 -7.07 15.63 9.12
CA GLN A 248 -5.63 15.83 9.17
C GLN A 248 -4.97 15.72 7.79
N ALA A 249 -5.47 14.85 6.91
CA ALA A 249 -5.06 14.81 5.50
C ALA A 249 -5.40 16.11 4.76
N GLU A 250 -6.56 16.70 5.04
CA GLU A 250 -6.97 17.98 4.45
C GLU A 250 -6.07 19.13 4.95
N ILE A 251 -5.70 19.14 6.24
CA ILE A 251 -4.71 20.11 6.75
C ILE A 251 -3.37 19.97 6.00
N LEU A 252 -2.86 18.76 5.84
CA LEU A 252 -1.61 18.53 5.10
C LEU A 252 -1.73 18.94 3.63
N TYR A 253 -2.87 18.67 3.01
CA TYR A 253 -3.17 19.09 1.64
C TYR A 253 -3.14 20.61 1.50
N GLU A 254 -3.83 21.35 2.36
CA GLU A 254 -3.80 22.81 2.34
C GLU A 254 -2.38 23.35 2.51
N ARG A 255 -1.60 22.75 3.41
CA ARG A 255 -0.20 23.13 3.63
C ARG A 255 0.72 22.72 2.49
N SER A 256 0.34 21.75 1.66
CA SER A 256 1.12 21.37 0.47
C SER A 256 0.99 22.37 -0.68
N LEU A 257 0.04 23.31 -0.60
CA LEU A 257 -0.15 24.37 -1.59
C LEU A 257 0.78 25.57 -1.39
N ASP A 258 1.46 25.65 -0.24
CA ASP A 258 2.40 26.72 0.09
C ASP A 258 3.84 26.28 -0.21
N PRO A 259 4.55 26.89 -1.18
CA PRO A 259 5.93 26.52 -1.51
C PRO A 259 6.94 26.64 -0.36
N THR A 260 6.61 27.38 0.70
CA THR A 260 7.46 27.53 1.89
C THR A 260 7.24 26.46 2.96
N SER A 261 6.21 25.63 2.78
CA SER A 261 5.83 24.58 3.72
C SER A 261 6.63 23.30 3.47
N ILE A 262 6.97 22.58 4.55
CA ILE A 262 7.56 21.23 4.44
C ILE A 262 6.67 20.23 3.70
N ALA A 263 5.35 20.47 3.67
CA ALA A 263 4.38 19.63 2.96
C ALA A 263 4.39 19.83 1.44
N TYR A 264 5.01 20.90 0.93
CA TYR A 264 5.11 21.18 -0.50
C TYR A 264 5.84 20.05 -1.24
N SER A 265 5.37 19.76 -2.45
CA SER A 265 6.05 18.87 -3.40
C SER A 265 6.09 19.57 -4.76
N ASP A 266 7.27 19.61 -5.38
CA ASP A 266 7.46 20.29 -6.65
C ASP A 266 7.30 19.31 -7.82
N PHE A 267 6.04 18.97 -8.11
CA PHE A 267 5.68 17.99 -9.15
C PHE A 267 6.21 18.38 -10.54
N TRP A 268 6.23 19.68 -10.82
CA TRP A 268 6.57 20.25 -12.12
C TRP A 268 8.08 20.44 -12.33
N THR A 269 8.91 20.20 -11.30
CA THR A 269 10.37 20.17 -11.46
C THR A 269 10.77 19.22 -12.58
N ASN A 270 11.57 19.70 -13.53
CA ASN A 270 12.05 18.93 -14.67
C ASN A 270 10.96 18.37 -15.61
N ALA A 271 9.73 18.88 -15.54
CA ALA A 271 8.68 18.55 -16.50
C ALA A 271 9.00 19.14 -17.89
N THR A 272 8.82 18.34 -18.95
CA THR A 272 9.06 18.79 -20.32
C THR A 272 7.89 19.63 -20.84
N GLU A 273 8.15 20.52 -21.81
CA GLU A 273 7.10 21.36 -22.40
C GLU A 273 5.96 20.52 -23.02
N THR A 274 6.30 19.35 -23.55
CA THR A 274 5.35 18.35 -24.08
C THR A 274 4.45 17.79 -22.98
N GLN A 275 5.01 17.43 -21.81
CA GLN A 275 4.25 16.96 -20.65
C GLN A 275 3.32 18.04 -20.10
N ILE A 276 3.82 19.28 -19.98
CA ILE A 276 2.99 20.41 -19.55
C ILE A 276 1.83 20.61 -20.53
N ARG A 277 2.10 20.60 -21.85
CA ARG A 277 1.05 20.74 -22.86
C ARG A 277 0.03 19.58 -22.86
N GLU A 278 0.45 18.35 -22.59
CA GLU A 278 -0.44 17.17 -22.48
C GLU A 278 -1.36 17.30 -21.26
N LEU A 279 -0.80 17.64 -20.10
CA LEU A 279 -1.53 17.68 -18.82
C LEU A 279 -2.39 18.94 -18.65
N THR A 280 -2.08 20.03 -19.36
CA THR A 280 -2.84 21.28 -19.29
C THR A 280 -3.81 21.47 -20.47
N ALA A 281 -3.91 20.51 -21.39
CA ALA A 281 -4.82 20.60 -22.52
C ALA A 281 -6.29 20.64 -22.07
N PRO A 282 -7.17 21.40 -22.75
CA PRO A 282 -8.62 21.35 -22.50
C PRO A 282 -9.12 19.90 -22.66
N GLY A 283 -9.80 19.37 -21.64
CA GLY A 283 -10.27 17.97 -21.64
C GLY A 283 -9.18 16.93 -21.30
N ALA A 284 -8.01 17.34 -20.82
CA ALA A 284 -6.97 16.41 -20.37
C ALA A 284 -7.48 15.48 -19.24
N LEU A 285 -8.30 15.99 -18.32
CA LEU A 285 -8.87 15.21 -17.21
C LEU A 285 -9.68 13.98 -17.65
N ASP A 286 -10.25 14.02 -18.86
CA ASP A 286 -11.06 12.93 -19.43
C ASP A 286 -10.25 12.01 -20.36
N SER A 287 -9.14 12.49 -20.91
CA SER A 287 -8.38 11.81 -21.97
C SER A 287 -7.03 11.27 -21.51
N VAL A 288 -6.45 11.85 -20.46
CA VAL A 288 -5.16 11.48 -19.89
C VAL A 288 -5.39 10.66 -18.62
N ASP A 289 -4.52 9.68 -18.40
CA ASP A 289 -4.52 8.89 -17.18
C ASP A 289 -4.38 9.80 -15.94
N LYS A 290 -5.36 9.72 -15.03
CA LYS A 290 -5.43 10.51 -13.79
C LYS A 290 -4.17 10.39 -12.94
N ARG A 291 -3.46 9.25 -13.02
CA ARG A 291 -2.23 8.99 -12.27
C ARG A 291 -1.04 9.84 -12.73
N LYS A 292 -1.12 10.44 -13.93
CA LYS A 292 -0.12 11.37 -14.46
C LYS A 292 -0.31 12.81 -13.98
N PHE A 293 -1.46 13.16 -13.41
CA PHE A 293 -1.69 14.50 -12.88
C PHE A 293 -1.02 14.67 -11.52
N GLU A 294 -0.64 15.90 -11.23
CA GLU A 294 -0.20 16.30 -9.90
C GLU A 294 -1.24 15.85 -8.86
N SER A 295 -0.82 15.02 -7.91
CA SER A 295 -1.71 14.36 -6.96
C SER A 295 -1.16 14.38 -5.55
N PHE A 296 -2.02 14.70 -4.58
CA PHE A 296 -1.78 14.47 -3.15
C PHE A 296 -2.25 13.06 -2.79
N ARG A 297 -1.29 12.16 -2.55
CA ARG A 297 -1.52 10.71 -2.44
C ARG A 297 -1.50 10.25 -0.99
N ILE A 298 -2.60 9.65 -0.52
CA ILE A 298 -2.67 9.06 0.82
C ILE A 298 -2.77 7.53 0.76
N ILE A 299 -2.19 6.85 1.75
CA ILE A 299 -2.42 5.43 2.03
C ILE A 299 -2.94 5.30 3.45
N ALA A 300 -4.04 4.56 3.60
CA ALA A 300 -4.55 4.13 4.89
C ALA A 300 -4.62 2.60 4.90
N PRO A 301 -3.74 1.90 5.64
CA PRO A 301 -3.79 0.45 5.75
C PRO A 301 -5.02 0.01 6.53
N MET A 302 -5.72 -1.00 6.01
CA MET A 302 -6.64 -1.81 6.80
C MET A 302 -5.84 -2.67 7.76
N ILE A 303 -6.39 -2.91 8.94
CA ILE A 303 -5.71 -3.62 10.02
C ILE A 303 -6.07 -5.09 10.04
N PHE A 304 -5.14 -5.88 10.59
CA PHE A 304 -5.36 -7.26 10.97
C PHE A 304 -6.17 -7.35 12.28
N ASP A 305 -6.99 -8.39 12.42
CA ASP A 305 -7.76 -8.64 13.64
C ASP A 305 -6.82 -8.96 14.80
N ILE A 306 -6.65 -7.99 15.70
CA ILE A 306 -5.74 -8.11 16.84
C ILE A 306 -6.10 -9.26 17.78
N SER A 307 -7.34 -9.76 17.75
CA SER A 307 -7.75 -10.90 18.58
C SER A 307 -7.12 -12.23 18.16
N LEU A 308 -6.57 -12.29 16.95
CA LEU A 308 -5.81 -13.43 16.43
C LEU A 308 -4.31 -13.36 16.75
N THR A 309 -3.85 -12.29 17.40
CA THR A 309 -2.45 -12.16 17.83
C THR A 309 -2.22 -12.89 19.17
N PRO A 310 -1.02 -13.45 19.41
CA PRO A 310 -0.68 -14.06 20.70
C PRO A 310 -0.91 -13.10 21.89
N ALA A 311 -0.66 -11.80 21.70
CA ALA A 311 -0.84 -10.77 22.72
C ALA A 311 -2.28 -10.69 23.25
N TRP A 312 -3.29 -11.08 22.46
CA TRP A 312 -4.68 -11.04 22.89
C TRP A 312 -4.94 -11.89 24.14
N GLN A 313 -4.23 -13.01 24.28
CA GLN A 313 -4.35 -13.92 25.43
C GLN A 313 -3.86 -13.28 26.73
N ALA A 314 -2.96 -12.30 26.65
CA ALA A 314 -2.42 -11.58 27.81
C ALA A 314 -3.32 -10.44 28.31
N ARG A 315 -4.49 -10.23 27.70
CA ARG A 315 -5.42 -9.18 28.15
C ARG A 315 -5.91 -9.44 29.57
N GLN A 316 -5.98 -8.36 30.35
CA GLN A 316 -6.55 -8.42 31.70
C GLN A 316 -8.01 -8.90 31.64
N ALA A 317 -8.34 -9.88 32.50
CA ALA A 317 -9.69 -10.39 32.59
C ALA A 317 -10.65 -9.29 33.08
N PRO A 318 -11.80 -9.08 32.41
CA PRO A 318 -12.79 -8.13 32.88
C PRO A 318 -13.56 -8.68 34.10
N PRO A 319 -14.08 -7.81 34.98
CA PRO A 319 -14.93 -8.24 36.08
C PRO A 319 -16.29 -8.71 35.57
N ALA A 320 -16.86 -9.71 36.26
CA ALA A 320 -18.21 -10.18 35.98
C ALA A 320 -19.25 -9.02 36.09
N PRO A 321 -20.26 -8.98 35.20
CA PRO A 321 -20.65 -10.01 34.23
C PRO A 321 -19.98 -9.88 32.86
N ASN A 322 -19.06 -8.93 32.66
CA ASN A 322 -18.30 -8.80 31.41
C ASN A 322 -17.36 -9.99 31.24
N SER A 323 -17.05 -10.36 30.00
CA SER A 323 -16.25 -11.56 29.71
C SER A 323 -15.20 -11.33 28.63
N VAL A 324 -14.14 -12.14 28.67
CA VAL A 324 -13.11 -12.15 27.62
C VAL A 324 -13.73 -12.50 26.26
N VAL A 325 -14.71 -13.41 26.24
CA VAL A 325 -15.42 -13.81 25.02
C VAL A 325 -16.14 -12.63 24.37
N GLU A 326 -16.77 -11.77 25.18
CA GLU A 326 -17.39 -10.54 24.69
C GLU A 326 -16.35 -9.59 24.09
N HIS A 327 -15.22 -9.38 24.78
CA HIS A 327 -14.14 -8.54 24.26
C HIS A 327 -13.59 -9.08 22.94
N THR A 328 -13.37 -10.40 22.82
CA THR A 328 -12.89 -11.06 21.59
C THR A 328 -13.88 -10.86 20.45
N ARG A 329 -15.18 -11.09 20.69
CA ARG A 329 -16.23 -10.85 19.69
C ARG A 329 -16.25 -9.40 19.24
N ASN A 330 -16.14 -8.47 20.18
CA ASN A 330 -16.10 -7.04 19.87
C ASN A 330 -14.87 -6.68 19.04
N ALA A 331 -13.69 -7.24 19.35
CA ALA A 331 -12.48 -6.98 18.58
C ALA A 331 -12.62 -7.39 17.10
N ALA A 332 -13.15 -8.58 16.82
CA ALA A 332 -13.38 -9.05 15.45
C ALA A 332 -14.36 -8.14 14.69
N GLU A 333 -15.50 -7.79 15.30
CA GLU A 333 -16.49 -6.91 14.68
C GLU A 333 -15.96 -5.49 14.49
N LEU A 334 -15.25 -4.94 15.47
CA LEU A 334 -14.69 -3.60 15.40
C LEU A 334 -13.53 -3.51 14.40
N THR A 335 -12.75 -4.58 14.20
CA THR A 335 -11.73 -4.67 13.15
C THR A 335 -12.39 -4.57 11.77
N LYS A 336 -13.46 -5.36 11.55
CA LYS A 336 -14.21 -5.30 10.30
C LYS A 336 -14.81 -3.91 10.08
N TYR A 337 -15.41 -3.33 11.13
CA TYR A 337 -15.99 -2.00 11.07
C TYR A 337 -14.94 -0.92 10.78
N TRP A 338 -13.79 -0.97 11.45
CA TRP A 338 -12.65 -0.09 11.18
C TRP A 338 -12.22 -0.14 9.71
N ASN A 339 -12.00 -1.34 9.18
CA ASN A 339 -11.57 -1.51 7.79
C ASN A 339 -12.58 -0.94 6.80
N GLN A 340 -13.89 -1.03 7.10
CA GLN A 340 -14.94 -0.41 6.30
C GLN A 340 -14.90 1.12 6.40
N GLU A 341 -14.76 1.69 7.60
CA GLU A 341 -14.70 3.15 7.79
C GLU A 341 -13.45 3.76 7.13
N VAL A 342 -12.31 3.07 7.15
CA VAL A 342 -11.09 3.49 6.43
C VAL A 342 -11.31 3.46 4.92
N ASP A 343 -11.93 2.41 4.38
CA ASP A 343 -12.26 2.33 2.96
C ASP A 343 -13.18 3.48 2.52
N PHE A 344 -14.24 3.74 3.29
CA PHE A 344 -15.15 4.86 3.05
C PHE A 344 -14.44 6.21 3.16
N ALA A 345 -13.55 6.39 4.13
CA ALA A 345 -12.80 7.63 4.29
C ALA A 345 -11.91 7.88 3.07
N VAL A 346 -11.16 6.88 2.59
CA VAL A 346 -10.33 7.01 1.39
C VAL A 346 -11.18 7.27 0.14
N ALA A 347 -12.34 6.64 0.00
CA ALA A 347 -13.26 6.93 -1.09
C ALA A 347 -13.75 8.39 -1.05
N GLU A 348 -14.15 8.89 0.14
CA GLU A 348 -14.55 10.28 0.34
C GLU A 348 -13.41 11.26 0.00
N TRP A 349 -12.18 10.93 0.36
CA TRP A 349 -10.99 11.71 0.01
C TRP A 349 -10.84 11.88 -1.51
N ILE A 350 -10.97 10.80 -2.27
CA ILE A 350 -10.87 10.81 -3.74
C ILE A 350 -12.01 11.60 -4.38
N GLU A 351 -13.23 11.49 -3.84
CA GLU A 351 -14.39 12.26 -4.32
C GLU A 351 -14.22 13.77 -4.12
N ARG A 352 -13.38 14.20 -3.18
CA ARG A 352 -13.03 15.63 -2.98
C ARG A 352 -12.02 16.14 -4.02
N SER A 353 -11.54 15.31 -4.97
CA SER A 353 -10.48 15.65 -5.94
C SER A 353 -10.61 16.98 -6.69
N THR A 354 -11.81 17.42 -7.04
CA THR A 354 -12.05 18.68 -7.78
C THR A 354 -12.56 19.83 -6.92
N LYS A 355 -12.74 19.60 -5.61
CA LYS A 355 -13.29 20.62 -4.70
C LYS A 355 -12.17 21.52 -4.19
N LYS A 356 -12.42 22.83 -4.24
CA LYS A 356 -11.55 23.84 -3.60
C LYS A 356 -11.39 23.49 -2.11
N PRO A 357 -10.18 23.53 -1.55
CA PRO A 357 -9.98 23.31 -0.12
C PRO A 357 -10.88 24.25 0.71
N GLN A 358 -11.52 23.67 1.73
CA GLN A 358 -12.36 24.43 2.64
C GLN A 358 -11.46 25.13 3.65
N LYS A 359 -11.17 26.42 3.43
CA LYS A 359 -10.43 27.23 4.41
C LYS A 359 -10.99 26.98 5.82
N PRO A 360 -10.19 26.56 6.79
CA PRO A 360 -10.68 26.33 8.14
C PRO A 360 -11.20 27.65 8.71
N ALA A 361 -12.39 27.59 9.31
CA ALA A 361 -12.92 28.68 10.12
C ALA A 361 -12.11 28.76 11.43
N SER A 362 -10.95 29.42 11.41
CA SER A 362 -10.24 29.79 12.63
C SER A 362 -10.11 31.30 12.75
N GLU A 363 -10.80 31.83 13.76
CA GLU A 363 -10.47 33.04 14.54
C GLU A 363 -10.22 34.35 13.79
N ASP A 364 -11.26 34.91 13.19
CA ASP A 364 -11.33 36.36 12.96
C ASP A 364 -12.42 36.99 13.83
N LYS A 365 -12.03 37.45 15.02
CA LYS A 365 -12.70 38.58 15.68
C LYS A 365 -11.71 39.70 15.97
N ALA A 366 -11.70 40.62 14.99
CA ALA A 366 -11.75 42.07 15.16
C ALA A 366 -10.51 42.85 15.64
N SER A 367 -10.12 43.76 14.73
CA SER A 367 -9.60 45.13 14.96
C SER A 367 -8.10 45.22 15.27
N SER A 368 -7.29 46.06 14.63
CA SER A 368 -7.55 47.44 14.18
C SER A 368 -6.52 47.91 13.15
N LYS A 369 -6.90 48.94 12.40
CA LYS A 369 -6.10 49.70 11.42
C LYS A 369 -4.70 50.08 11.92
N GLY A 370 -3.68 49.78 11.11
CA GLY A 370 -2.36 50.41 11.17
C GLY A 370 -1.73 50.45 9.77
N LYS A 371 -1.77 51.63 9.14
CA LYS A 371 -1.04 51.92 7.89
C LYS A 371 0.47 51.95 8.16
N ARG A 372 1.27 51.12 7.48
CA ARG A 372 2.56 51.52 6.91
C ARG A 372 3.00 50.56 5.80
N THR A 373 3.58 51.16 4.77
CA THR A 373 3.90 50.68 3.42
C THR A 373 5.24 49.92 3.35
N GLU A 374 5.44 49.22 2.21
CA GLU A 374 6.62 48.50 1.65
C GLU A 374 6.68 46.98 1.93
N SER A 375 6.87 46.07 0.95
CA SER A 375 6.84 46.09 -0.52
C SER A 375 7.02 44.64 -0.97
N VAL A 376 6.09 44.03 -1.71
CA VAL A 376 6.30 43.08 -2.82
C VAL A 376 4.96 43.03 -3.58
N GLU A 377 4.99 43.32 -4.88
CA GLU A 377 3.82 43.43 -5.75
C GLU A 377 3.10 42.08 -5.95
N PRO A 378 1.76 42.02 -5.75
CA PRO A 378 0.91 41.02 -6.35
C PRO A 378 0.51 41.46 -7.77
N ILE A 379 0.70 40.59 -8.76
CA ILE A 379 0.21 40.83 -10.11
C ILE A 379 -1.32 40.65 -10.10
N GLU A 380 -2.05 41.78 -10.15
CA GLU A 380 -3.50 41.81 -10.32
C GLU A 380 -3.90 41.85 -11.80
N HIS A 381 -4.90 41.02 -12.11
CA HIS A 381 -5.74 41.10 -13.30
C HIS A 381 -6.51 42.42 -13.35
N SER A 382 -6.49 43.10 -14.50
CA SER A 382 -7.45 44.16 -14.83
C SER A 382 -8.47 43.66 -15.86
N GLU A 383 -9.73 43.51 -15.45
CA GLU A 383 -10.88 43.60 -16.36
C GLU A 383 -11.24 45.07 -16.51
N ASP A 384 -11.09 45.62 -17.72
CA ASP A 384 -12.08 46.51 -18.35
C ASP A 384 -11.55 47.06 -19.68
N THR A 385 -11.94 46.43 -20.79
CA THR A 385 -12.45 47.14 -21.98
C THR A 385 -13.13 46.16 -22.92
N LYS A 386 -14.47 46.21 -22.96
CA LYS A 386 -15.23 45.70 -24.11
C LYS A 386 -15.01 46.63 -25.30
N ASP A 387 -15.00 46.02 -26.48
CA ASP A 387 -15.02 46.61 -27.82
C ASP A 387 -13.69 47.02 -28.46
N SER A 388 -12.85 46.02 -28.77
CA SER A 388 -12.19 45.98 -30.07
C SER A 388 -11.92 44.54 -30.56
N ALA A 389 -12.91 44.03 -31.30
CA ALA A 389 -12.75 43.25 -32.52
C ALA A 389 -11.74 42.07 -32.57
N LYS A 390 -12.29 40.85 -32.44
CA LYS A 390 -12.08 39.72 -33.37
C LYS A 390 -10.69 39.64 -34.03
N LYS A 391 -9.62 39.33 -33.28
CA LYS A 391 -8.38 38.73 -33.83
C LYS A 391 -7.35 38.32 -32.75
N THR A 392 -7.78 37.66 -31.69
CA THR A 392 -6.82 37.05 -30.72
C THR A 392 -7.46 35.89 -29.97
N TYR A 393 -8.09 34.97 -30.70
CA TYR A 393 -8.48 33.66 -30.16
C TYR A 393 -7.40 32.67 -30.58
N GLU A 394 -6.26 32.64 -29.89
CA GLU A 394 -5.38 31.45 -29.95
C GLU A 394 -4.30 31.32 -28.85
N ASP A 395 -4.11 32.29 -27.93
CA ASP A 395 -2.89 32.24 -27.09
C ASP A 395 -3.03 32.54 -25.58
N GLU A 396 -4.17 32.18 -24.97
CA GLU A 396 -4.23 32.03 -23.51
C GLU A 396 -4.87 30.69 -23.15
N ARG A 397 -4.04 29.65 -23.11
CA ARG A 397 -4.40 28.37 -22.52
C ARG A 397 -4.50 28.55 -21.00
N VAL A 398 -5.70 28.82 -20.52
CA VAL A 398 -5.99 28.77 -19.08
C VAL A 398 -5.70 27.35 -18.57
N ILE A 399 -4.66 27.23 -17.75
CA ILE A 399 -4.21 25.98 -17.12
C ILE A 399 -5.34 25.49 -16.21
N GLN A 400 -6.03 24.42 -16.62
CA GLN A 400 -7.15 23.86 -15.86
C GLN A 400 -6.72 22.68 -14.99
N ALA A 401 -5.94 22.98 -13.95
CA ALA A 401 -5.93 22.23 -12.69
C ALA A 401 -5.33 23.16 -11.60
N PRO A 402 -6.13 23.98 -10.91
CA PRO A 402 -5.58 24.98 -9.99
C PRO A 402 -4.95 24.37 -8.72
N TYR A 403 -5.14 23.07 -8.46
CA TYR A 403 -4.65 22.37 -7.26
C TYR A 403 -4.34 20.89 -7.56
N PRO A 404 -3.42 20.25 -6.80
CA PRO A 404 -3.18 18.81 -6.86
C PRO A 404 -4.48 18.01 -6.66
N MET A 405 -4.65 16.94 -7.43
CA MET A 405 -5.78 16.02 -7.27
C MET A 405 -5.65 15.24 -5.96
N ARG A 406 -6.76 15.08 -5.23
CA ARG A 406 -6.80 14.16 -4.09
C ARG A 406 -6.88 12.73 -4.61
N ASN A 407 -5.86 11.92 -4.29
CA ASN A 407 -5.81 10.50 -4.63
C ASN A 407 -5.46 9.69 -3.38
N GLY A 408 -5.86 8.42 -3.33
CA GLY A 408 -5.52 7.57 -2.19
C GLY A 408 -5.85 6.11 -2.38
N LEU A 409 -5.36 5.28 -1.46
CA LEU A 409 -5.58 3.84 -1.49
C LEU A 409 -5.76 3.27 -0.07
N ALA A 410 -6.86 2.54 0.13
CA ALA A 410 -7.02 1.66 1.27
C ALA A 410 -6.36 0.32 0.96
N VAL A 411 -5.36 -0.05 1.75
CA VAL A 411 -4.53 -1.25 1.49
C VAL A 411 -4.89 -2.36 2.46
N ASP A 412 -5.33 -3.50 1.93
CA ASP A 412 -5.75 -4.65 2.75
C ASP A 412 -4.56 -5.52 3.17
N ILE A 413 -3.81 -5.03 4.16
CA ILE A 413 -2.69 -5.76 4.74
C ILE A 413 -3.20 -6.93 5.61
N GLY A 414 -4.30 -6.74 6.34
CA GLY A 414 -4.87 -7.75 7.22
C GLY A 414 -5.24 -9.05 6.49
N LYS A 415 -5.78 -8.96 5.27
CA LYS A 415 -6.11 -10.14 4.47
C LYS A 415 -4.89 -10.98 4.09
N VAL A 416 -3.73 -10.38 3.81
CA VAL A 416 -2.51 -11.13 3.48
C VAL A 416 -2.10 -12.04 4.64
N LEU A 417 -2.19 -11.54 5.86
CA LEU A 417 -1.89 -12.31 7.07
C LEU A 417 -2.95 -13.39 7.32
N LEU A 418 -4.23 -13.09 7.15
CA LEU A 418 -5.31 -14.08 7.27
C LEU A 418 -5.18 -15.21 6.24
N ASP A 419 -4.79 -14.89 5.00
CA ASP A 419 -4.55 -15.87 3.95
C ASP A 419 -3.36 -16.78 4.33
N ALA A 420 -2.29 -16.23 4.92
CA ALA A 420 -1.14 -17.00 5.41
C ALA A 420 -1.50 -17.92 6.59
N MET A 421 -2.31 -17.44 7.54
CA MET A 421 -2.83 -18.26 8.64
C MET A 421 -3.75 -19.37 8.13
N THR A 422 -4.63 -19.04 7.19
CA THR A 422 -5.54 -20.02 6.56
C THR A 422 -4.75 -21.12 5.85
N GLU A 423 -3.69 -20.75 5.12
CA GLU A 423 -2.80 -21.71 4.48
C GLU A 423 -2.13 -22.64 5.51
N GLY A 424 -1.59 -22.07 6.59
CA GLY A 424 -0.94 -22.84 7.66
C GLY A 424 -1.88 -23.84 8.33
N GLU A 425 -3.10 -23.40 8.67
CA GLU A 425 -4.13 -24.26 9.26
C GLU A 425 -4.58 -25.37 8.31
N MET A 426 -4.79 -25.05 7.03
CA MET A 426 -5.19 -26.05 6.03
C MET A 426 -4.12 -27.12 5.84
N GLN A 427 -2.85 -26.72 5.81
CA GLN A 427 -1.73 -27.66 5.72
C GLN A 427 -1.62 -28.54 6.97
N HIS A 428 -1.78 -27.96 8.16
CA HIS A 428 -1.77 -28.71 9.42
C HIS A 428 -2.90 -29.75 9.46
N ALA A 429 -4.10 -29.36 9.00
CA ALA A 429 -5.24 -30.26 8.88
C ALA A 429 -5.18 -31.23 7.69
N ALA A 430 -4.13 -31.15 6.85
CA ALA A 430 -3.97 -31.93 5.62
C ALA A 430 -5.16 -31.82 4.65
N VAL A 431 -5.74 -30.61 4.55
CA VAL A 431 -6.87 -30.31 3.65
C VAL A 431 -6.45 -29.33 2.55
N VAL A 432 -7.07 -29.48 1.38
CA VAL A 432 -6.84 -28.61 0.22
C VAL A 432 -8.18 -28.15 -0.33
N ASP A 433 -8.29 -26.87 -0.64
CA ASP A 433 -9.51 -26.34 -1.27
C ASP A 433 -9.42 -26.34 -2.81
N LEU A 434 -10.54 -26.03 -3.47
CA LEU A 434 -10.63 -25.96 -4.93
C LEU A 434 -9.74 -24.88 -5.56
N ARG A 435 -9.22 -23.93 -4.76
CA ARG A 435 -8.32 -22.87 -5.21
C ARG A 435 -6.84 -23.26 -5.00
N GLY A 436 -6.58 -24.44 -4.45
CA GLY A 436 -5.24 -24.94 -4.17
C GLY A 436 -4.64 -24.44 -2.85
N ARG A 437 -5.40 -23.77 -1.98
CA ARG A 437 -4.93 -23.46 -0.62
C ARG A 437 -4.74 -24.75 0.15
N GLY A 438 -3.73 -24.81 1.01
CA GLY A 438 -3.24 -26.02 1.68
C GLY A 438 -2.11 -26.73 0.92
N THR A 439 -1.59 -26.16 -0.18
CA THR A 439 -0.56 -26.79 -1.02
C THR A 439 0.72 -25.95 -1.19
N MET A 440 0.82 -24.79 -0.55
CA MET A 440 1.99 -23.91 -0.69
C MET A 440 3.27 -24.65 -0.31
N SER A 441 4.28 -24.51 -1.17
CA SER A 441 5.61 -25.09 -0.96
C SER A 441 6.22 -24.62 0.38
N PRO A 442 6.98 -25.47 1.10
CA PRO A 442 7.76 -25.07 2.28
C PRO A 442 8.58 -23.79 2.11
N ASN A 443 9.07 -23.54 0.89
CA ASN A 443 9.91 -22.39 0.57
C ASN A 443 9.11 -21.14 0.13
N ALA A 444 7.78 -21.19 0.12
CA ALA A 444 6.97 -20.06 -0.30
C ALA A 444 7.04 -18.92 0.72
N THR A 445 7.15 -17.66 0.26
CA THR A 445 7.40 -16.48 1.10
C THR A 445 6.41 -16.35 2.27
N MET A 446 5.12 -16.58 2.03
CA MET A 446 4.04 -16.45 3.00
C MET A 446 3.60 -17.77 3.65
N ARG A 447 4.48 -18.78 3.68
CA ARG A 447 4.26 -20.02 4.45
C ARG A 447 5.10 -20.00 5.72
N PHE A 448 4.46 -20.31 6.84
CA PHE A 448 5.06 -20.41 8.17
C PHE A 448 4.80 -21.79 8.76
N ALA A 449 5.73 -22.29 9.56
CA ALA A 449 5.57 -23.55 10.27
C ALA A 449 4.69 -23.40 11.51
N ASP A 450 4.78 -22.24 12.17
CA ASP A 450 3.92 -21.86 13.30
C ASP A 450 3.28 -20.49 13.03
N ILE A 451 1.97 -20.44 13.19
CA ILE A 451 1.15 -19.24 12.93
C ILE A 451 0.44 -18.72 14.19
N TRP A 452 0.60 -19.39 15.34
CA TRP A 452 -0.10 -19.07 16.59
C TRP A 452 0.84 -18.68 17.73
N THR A 453 2.10 -19.12 17.69
CA THR A 453 3.08 -18.79 18.73
C THR A 453 4.10 -17.78 18.22
N SER A 454 4.54 -16.88 19.11
CA SER A 454 5.63 -15.95 18.83
C SER A 454 6.98 -16.65 18.99
N CYS A 455 7.96 -16.30 18.15
CA CYS A 455 9.33 -16.81 18.30
C CYS A 455 10.01 -16.31 19.60
N VAL A 456 9.71 -15.08 19.98
CA VAL A 456 10.23 -14.44 21.19
C VAL A 456 9.15 -14.39 22.25
N GLU A 457 9.42 -14.96 23.42
CA GLU A 457 8.65 -14.66 24.63
C GLU A 457 9.11 -13.32 25.21
N ALA A 458 8.17 -12.39 25.35
CA ALA A 458 8.37 -11.17 26.12
C ALA A 458 7.40 -11.19 27.29
N ASP A 459 7.83 -10.71 28.47
CA ASP A 459 6.93 -10.55 29.60
C ASP A 459 5.81 -9.56 29.23
N MET A 460 4.61 -10.10 29.07
CA MET A 460 3.43 -9.40 28.59
C MET A 460 2.67 -8.65 29.69
N SER A 461 3.16 -8.66 30.93
CA SER A 461 2.48 -8.02 32.06
C SER A 461 2.13 -6.55 31.79
N ASP A 462 2.92 -5.86 30.95
CA ASP A 462 2.61 -4.50 30.48
C ASP A 462 2.53 -4.31 28.95
N LEU A 463 2.73 -5.35 28.12
CA LEU A 463 2.98 -5.25 26.66
C LEU A 463 4.30 -4.51 26.30
N THR A 464 5.20 -4.35 27.27
CA THR A 464 6.56 -3.83 27.09
C THR A 464 7.48 -4.99 26.70
N ILE A 465 8.18 -4.89 25.57
CA ILE A 465 9.25 -5.84 25.23
C ILE A 465 10.53 -5.31 25.83
N ASP A 466 10.98 -5.92 26.92
CA ASP A 466 12.31 -5.70 27.50
C ASP A 466 13.35 -6.33 26.55
N GLN A 467 13.92 -5.50 25.67
CA GLN A 467 14.91 -5.95 24.68
C GLN A 467 16.14 -6.62 25.32
N ASP A 468 16.43 -6.31 26.58
CA ASP A 468 17.55 -6.87 27.33
C ASP A 468 17.24 -8.26 27.94
N LYS A 469 15.97 -8.70 27.87
CA LYS A 469 15.51 -10.02 28.32
C LYS A 469 14.85 -10.87 27.24
N VAL A 470 14.99 -10.47 25.98
CA VAL A 470 14.52 -11.27 24.84
C VAL A 470 15.33 -12.56 24.76
N THR A 471 14.73 -13.67 25.17
CA THR A 471 15.21 -15.01 24.85
C THR A 471 14.45 -15.51 23.64
N ALA A 472 15.18 -15.89 22.58
CA ALA A 472 14.58 -16.57 21.46
C ALA A 472 14.25 -18.00 21.90
N ASP A 473 12.96 -18.32 21.98
CA ASP A 473 12.49 -19.67 22.32
C ASP A 473 12.32 -20.54 21.05
N CYS A 474 12.50 -19.95 19.87
CA CYS A 474 12.41 -20.65 18.60
C CYS A 474 13.79 -20.96 17.98
N ALA A 475 13.88 -22.08 17.26
CA ALA A 475 15.10 -22.49 16.57
C ALA A 475 15.36 -21.69 15.28
N VAL A 476 14.29 -21.21 14.61
CA VAL A 476 14.34 -20.43 13.37
C VAL A 476 13.27 -19.33 13.42
N GLU A 477 13.71 -18.07 13.54
CA GLU A 477 12.81 -16.90 13.68
C GLU A 477 11.78 -16.77 12.55
N ASN A 478 12.22 -16.96 11.31
CA ASN A 478 11.41 -16.77 10.11
C ASN A 478 10.49 -17.97 9.76
N ASP A 479 10.44 -18.99 10.63
CA ASP A 479 9.47 -20.07 10.53
C ASP A 479 8.18 -19.77 11.32
N HIS A 480 8.20 -18.76 12.20
CA HIS A 480 7.03 -18.24 12.89
C HIS A 480 6.43 -17.04 12.13
N LEU A 481 5.10 -16.98 12.06
CA LEU A 481 4.39 -15.80 11.56
C LEU A 481 4.61 -14.59 12.48
N PHE A 482 4.59 -14.83 13.80
CA PHE A 482 4.76 -13.82 14.82
C PHE A 482 6.21 -13.82 15.35
N TYR A 483 6.86 -12.67 15.28
CA TYR A 483 8.18 -12.49 15.90
C TYR A 483 8.03 -12.37 17.41
N ASP A 484 7.25 -11.38 17.83
CA ASP A 484 6.83 -11.18 19.20
C ASP A 484 5.31 -11.33 19.27
N SER A 485 4.75 -11.24 20.46
CA SER A 485 3.34 -11.48 20.70
C SER A 485 2.38 -10.56 19.93
N LEU A 486 2.85 -9.41 19.44
CA LEU A 486 2.04 -8.42 18.72
C LEU A 486 2.49 -8.23 17.27
N THR A 487 3.79 -8.37 16.99
CA THR A 487 4.43 -8.00 15.73
C THR A 487 4.81 -9.23 14.92
N ILE A 488 4.50 -9.22 13.62
CA ILE A 488 4.88 -10.30 12.69
C ILE A 488 6.39 -10.36 12.44
N SER A 489 6.85 -11.51 11.93
CA SER A 489 8.25 -11.71 11.54
C SER A 489 8.65 -10.87 10.33
N GLU A 490 9.96 -10.62 10.17
CA GLU A 490 10.49 -9.84 9.05
C GLU A 490 10.10 -10.47 7.70
N ARG A 491 10.13 -11.81 7.60
CA ARG A 491 9.65 -12.54 6.41
C ARG A 491 8.19 -12.24 6.10
N ALA A 492 7.31 -12.28 7.11
CA ALA A 492 5.90 -11.98 6.95
C ALA A 492 5.65 -10.52 6.55
N MET A 493 6.39 -9.58 7.16
CA MET A 493 6.37 -8.17 6.80
C MET A 493 6.75 -7.96 5.33
N LYS A 494 7.87 -8.53 4.88
CA LYS A 494 8.33 -8.41 3.48
C LYS A 494 7.33 -9.00 2.50
N GLY A 495 6.82 -10.21 2.79
CA GLY A 495 5.82 -10.84 1.94
C GLY A 495 4.51 -10.04 1.88
N THR A 496 4.14 -9.38 2.98
CA THR A 496 2.99 -8.46 3.03
C THR A 496 3.21 -7.23 2.16
N VAL A 497 4.37 -6.57 2.28
CA VAL A 497 4.73 -5.41 1.44
C VAL A 497 4.75 -5.80 -0.04
N GLN A 498 5.36 -6.94 -0.38
CA GLN A 498 5.39 -7.47 -1.74
C GLN A 498 4.00 -7.77 -2.30
N ALA A 499 3.05 -8.23 -1.47
CA ALA A 499 1.68 -8.49 -1.90
C ALA A 499 0.90 -7.22 -2.25
N VAL A 500 1.26 -6.08 -1.66
CA VAL A 500 0.52 -4.82 -1.82
C VAL A 500 1.23 -3.78 -2.69
N VAL A 501 2.55 -3.88 -2.86
CA VAL A 501 3.33 -2.88 -3.60
C VAL A 501 2.86 -2.73 -5.05
N GLN A 502 2.52 -3.83 -5.71
CA GLN A 502 2.07 -3.77 -7.11
C GLN A 502 0.75 -3.01 -7.22
N LYS A 503 -0.18 -3.25 -6.29
CA LYS A 503 -1.44 -2.49 -6.21
C LYS A 503 -1.19 -1.00 -5.95
N ILE A 504 -0.26 -0.68 -5.04
CA ILE A 504 0.14 0.72 -4.77
C ILE A 504 0.70 1.37 -6.04
N LYS A 505 1.63 0.70 -6.73
CA LYS A 505 2.21 1.18 -7.99
C LYS A 505 1.12 1.40 -9.04
N ASP A 506 0.22 0.44 -9.21
CA ASP A 506 -0.81 0.49 -10.24
C ASP A 506 -1.90 1.52 -9.94
N GLU A 507 -2.29 1.75 -8.69
CA GLU A 507 -3.40 2.67 -8.39
C GLU A 507 -2.94 4.11 -8.13
N LEU A 508 -1.74 4.31 -7.57
CA LEU A 508 -1.27 5.63 -7.17
C LEU A 508 -0.26 6.25 -8.12
N PHE A 509 0.48 5.44 -8.87
CA PHE A 509 1.55 5.91 -9.75
C PHE A 509 1.26 5.51 -11.21
N SER A 510 1.68 6.34 -12.17
CA SER A 510 1.59 5.93 -13.57
C SER A 510 2.58 4.80 -13.81
N ALA A 511 2.13 3.69 -14.41
CA ALA A 511 2.99 2.56 -14.70
C ALA A 511 4.24 3.01 -15.49
N GLN A 512 5.43 2.82 -14.91
CA GLN A 512 6.66 2.85 -15.69
C GLN A 512 6.50 1.78 -16.77
N LYS A 513 6.52 2.19 -18.05
CA LYS A 513 6.62 1.23 -19.15
C LYS A 513 8.00 0.60 -19.11
N ASN A 514 8.18 -0.39 -18.25
CA ASN A 514 9.25 -1.36 -18.39
C ASN A 514 8.98 -2.12 -19.70
N LYS A 515 9.63 -1.68 -20.77
CA LYS A 515 9.71 -2.46 -22.00
C LYS A 515 10.59 -3.68 -21.70
N GLY A 516 9.98 -4.72 -21.15
CA GLY A 516 10.48 -6.07 -21.36
C GLY A 516 10.61 -6.27 -22.86
N TRP A 517 11.82 -6.59 -23.32
CA TRP A 517 12.06 -7.04 -24.69
C TRP A 517 11.33 -8.37 -24.89
N LEU A 518 10.05 -8.31 -25.24
CA LEU A 518 9.35 -9.45 -25.81
C LEU A 518 9.45 -9.31 -27.33
N TYR A 519 10.26 -10.21 -27.87
CA TYR A 519 10.39 -10.53 -29.28
C TYR A 519 9.05 -10.40 -30.01
N GLY A 520 9.03 -9.56 -31.05
CA GLY A 520 8.01 -9.59 -32.07
C GLY A 520 8.08 -10.94 -32.78
N GLY A 521 7.05 -11.76 -32.56
CA GLY A 521 6.77 -12.93 -33.40
C GLY A 521 6.16 -12.47 -34.71
N TRP A 522 6.83 -12.83 -35.81
CA TRP A 522 6.22 -12.99 -37.11
C TRP A 522 5.40 -14.28 -37.14
#